data_AF-A0A7C1CIM4-F1
#
_entry.id   AF-A0A7C1CIM4-F1
#
_cell.length_a   1.000
_cell.length_b   1.000
_cell.length_c   1.000
_cell.angle_alpha   90.00
_cell.angle_beta   90.00
_cell.angle_gamma   90.00
#
_symmetry.space_group_name_H-M   'P 1'
#
loop_
_entity.id
_entity.type
_entity.pdbx_description
1 polymer ?
#
loop_
_entity_poly.entity_id
_entity_poly.type
_entity_poly.pdbx_seq_one_letter_code
_entity_poly.pdbx_strand_id
1 'polypeptide(L)'
;MTRNAWARPVLKFIAVLFSTLLGACAMTVLIRPKPNPFLGRSLRAILPKSREDITLEDLQALTREQLIGVFHQLVSPEVGEMKGEYRAALLDSGNRVNRLLSVFSLYFIWGLWMHKAFEPFSQERGHGYNTFLTSLDQDHENPFLSLGAAVGQALRARTSRTLPQRTARIIRNATHIGPSRFDNRTSFHLVYRPYNGFPVSTMHDEVRKINDTLFLGLGTLSVTGGTWNVFPFVLMGPPDSWIGPDAGYPGEEK
;
A
#
# COMPACT_ATOMS: atom_id res chain seq x y z
N MET A 1 -7.71 -30.88 -22.92
CA MET A 1 -7.70 -29.59 -22.19
C MET A 1 -9.11 -29.29 -21.68
N THR A 2 -9.44 -29.73 -20.47
CA THR A 2 -10.72 -29.45 -19.82
C THR A 2 -10.64 -28.07 -19.17
N ARG A 3 -11.32 -27.05 -19.75
CA ARG A 3 -11.54 -25.77 -19.06
C ARG A 3 -12.31 -26.06 -17.77
N ASN A 4 -11.72 -25.77 -16.61
CA ASN A 4 -12.34 -25.95 -15.30
C ASN A 4 -13.69 -25.21 -15.24
N ALA A 5 -14.80 -25.93 -15.47
CA ALA A 5 -16.15 -25.39 -15.50
C ALA A 5 -16.55 -24.70 -14.18
N TRP A 6 -15.92 -25.09 -13.08
CA TRP A 6 -16.10 -24.56 -11.73
C TRP A 6 -15.40 -23.22 -11.48
N ALA A 7 -14.38 -22.85 -12.26
CA ALA A 7 -13.59 -21.64 -12.03
C ALA A 7 -14.40 -20.37 -12.32
N ARG A 8 -15.25 -20.38 -13.34
CA ARG A 8 -16.06 -19.21 -13.76
C ARG A 8 -17.09 -18.78 -12.71
N PRO A 9 -17.92 -19.67 -12.12
CA PRO A 9 -18.87 -19.28 -11.08
C PRO A 9 -18.19 -18.82 -9.79
N VAL A 10 -17.07 -19.45 -9.39
CA VAL A 10 -16.29 -19.01 -8.21
C VAL A 10 -15.69 -17.63 -8.43
N LEU A 11 -15.09 -17.37 -9.60
CA LEU A 11 -14.53 -16.06 -9.94
C LEU A 11 -15.61 -14.97 -9.97
N LYS A 12 -16.81 -15.30 -10.49
CA LYS A 12 -17.97 -14.38 -10.46
C LYS A 12 -18.42 -14.08 -9.03
N PHE A 13 -18.52 -15.09 -8.16
CA PHE A 13 -18.91 -14.89 -6.75
C PHE A 13 -17.89 -14.03 -6.01
N ILE A 14 -16.60 -14.31 -6.20
CA ILE A 14 -15.50 -13.52 -5.66
C ILE A 14 -15.58 -12.06 -6.14
N ALA A 15 -15.79 -11.85 -7.44
CA ALA A 15 -15.91 -10.51 -8.00
C ALA A 15 -17.10 -9.75 -7.42
N VAL A 16 -18.24 -10.42 -7.20
CA VAL A 16 -19.42 -9.82 -6.55
C VAL A 16 -19.09 -9.46 -5.09
N LEU A 17 -18.52 -10.37 -4.31
CA LEU A 17 -18.18 -10.10 -2.91
C LEU A 17 -17.20 -8.93 -2.78
N PHE A 18 -16.14 -8.91 -3.59
CA PHE A 18 -15.15 -7.84 -3.59
C PHE A 18 -15.75 -6.50 -4.04
N SER A 19 -16.63 -6.52 -5.05
CA SER A 19 -17.35 -5.32 -5.51
C SER A 19 -18.31 -4.78 -4.45
N THR A 20 -19.01 -5.67 -3.72
CA THR A 20 -19.89 -5.28 -2.60
C THR A 20 -19.09 -4.69 -1.44
N LEU A 21 -17.92 -5.26 -1.15
CA LEU A 21 -16.99 -4.76 -0.13
C LEU A 21 -16.42 -3.38 -0.48
N LEU A 22 -16.00 -3.18 -1.74
CA LEU A 22 -15.61 -1.87 -2.27
C LEU A 22 -16.77 -0.87 -2.22
N GLY A 23 -17.97 -1.30 -2.60
CA GLY A 23 -19.19 -0.49 -2.55
C GLY A 23 -19.55 -0.06 -1.12
N ALA A 24 -19.50 -0.98 -0.16
CA ALA A 24 -19.72 -0.67 1.25
C ALA A 24 -18.69 0.33 1.78
N CYS A 25 -17.42 0.20 1.37
CA CYS A 25 -16.38 1.18 1.70
C CYS A 25 -16.69 2.56 1.11
N ALA A 26 -17.05 2.63 -0.17
CA ALA A 26 -17.46 3.88 -0.81
C ALA A 26 -18.70 4.50 -0.13
N MET A 27 -19.65 3.69 0.34
CA MET A 27 -20.81 4.17 1.09
C MET A 27 -20.43 4.79 2.45
N THR A 28 -19.35 4.35 3.10
CA THR A 28 -18.86 5.01 4.33
C THR A 28 -18.37 6.44 4.08
N VAL A 29 -18.05 6.79 2.83
CA VAL A 29 -17.59 8.13 2.42
C VAL A 29 -18.76 9.10 2.20
N LEU A 30 -19.99 8.58 2.03
CA LEU A 30 -21.19 9.43 1.97
C LEU A 30 -21.50 10.10 3.31
N ILE A 31 -20.89 9.63 4.40
CA ILE A 31 -20.88 10.32 5.68
C ILE A 31 -19.76 11.35 5.62
N ARG A 32 -20.11 12.65 5.61
CA ARG A 32 -19.11 13.73 5.66
C ARG A 32 -18.17 13.50 6.85
N PRO A 33 -16.86 13.27 6.65
CA PRO A 33 -15.96 13.05 7.76
C PRO A 33 -15.88 14.32 8.59
N LYS A 34 -15.90 14.16 9.92
CA LYS A 34 -15.63 15.27 10.83
C LYS A 34 -14.21 15.81 10.55
N PRO A 35 -13.98 17.13 10.69
CA PRO A 35 -12.63 17.68 10.62
C PRO A 35 -11.70 16.91 11.58
N ASN A 36 -10.51 16.54 11.10
CA ASN A 36 -9.53 15.84 11.93
C ASN A 36 -9.00 16.81 13.02
N PRO A 37 -9.19 16.51 14.32
CA PRO A 37 -8.86 17.43 15.42
C PRO A 37 -7.35 17.63 15.63
N PHE A 38 -6.51 16.81 14.99
CA PHE A 38 -5.05 16.89 15.06
C PHE A 38 -4.44 17.74 13.95
N LEU A 39 -5.23 18.14 12.93
CA LEU A 39 -4.73 19.06 11.90
C LEU A 39 -4.41 20.42 12.51
N GLY A 40 -3.23 20.95 12.19
CA GLY A 40 -2.71 22.21 12.74
C GLY A 40 -2.12 22.10 14.15
N ARG A 41 -2.15 20.91 14.78
CA ARG A 41 -1.43 20.66 16.04
C ARG A 41 0.05 20.43 15.76
N SER A 42 0.92 20.92 16.64
CA SER A 42 2.34 20.61 16.58
C SER A 42 2.61 19.13 16.83
N LEU A 43 3.71 18.60 16.29
CA LEU A 43 4.09 17.19 16.47
C LEU A 43 4.09 16.78 17.95
N ARG A 44 4.70 17.59 18.83
CA ARG A 44 4.76 17.35 20.28
C ARG A 44 3.40 17.30 20.97
N ALA A 45 2.38 17.96 20.43
CA ALA A 45 1.02 17.90 20.97
C ALA A 45 0.30 16.61 20.62
N ILE A 46 0.74 15.90 19.57
CA ILE A 46 0.16 14.62 19.12
C ILE A 46 0.95 13.46 19.72
N LEU A 47 2.28 13.54 19.63
CA LEU A 47 3.24 12.56 20.13
C LEU A 47 4.35 13.34 20.86
N PRO A 48 4.44 13.28 22.20
CA PRO A 48 5.33 14.12 23.02
C PRO A 48 6.79 13.68 22.97
N LYS A 49 7.34 13.50 21.77
CA LYS A 49 8.73 13.14 21.46
C LYS A 49 9.32 14.12 20.45
N SER A 50 10.65 14.21 20.41
CA SER A 50 11.31 14.79 19.24
C SER A 50 11.09 13.88 18.04
N ARG A 51 11.25 14.41 16.82
CA ARG A 51 11.02 13.63 15.60
C ARG A 51 12.04 12.48 15.49
N GLU A 52 13.25 12.73 15.95
CA GLU A 52 14.39 11.83 15.93
C GLU A 52 14.18 10.64 16.88
N ASP A 53 13.48 10.84 18.01
CA ASP A 53 13.20 9.82 19.03
C ASP A 53 11.94 8.97 18.75
N ILE A 54 11.25 9.20 17.63
CA ILE A 54 10.04 8.44 17.28
C ILE A 54 10.43 7.01 16.88
N THR A 55 9.75 6.04 17.49
CA THR A 55 9.90 4.60 17.24
C THR A 55 8.74 4.04 16.42
N LEU A 56 8.90 2.80 15.94
CA LEU A 56 7.81 2.08 15.25
C LEU A 56 6.62 1.87 16.19
N GLU A 57 6.89 1.49 17.43
CA GLU A 57 5.89 1.21 18.46
C GLU A 57 5.04 2.45 18.76
N ASP A 58 5.66 3.63 18.76
CA ASP A 58 4.93 4.90 18.90
C ASP A 58 3.90 5.07 17.77
N LEU A 59 4.30 4.84 16.52
CA LEU A 59 3.42 4.97 15.35
C LEU A 59 2.30 3.93 15.36
N GLN A 60 2.59 2.71 15.80
CA GLN A 60 1.60 1.64 15.93
C GLN A 60 0.54 1.93 17.01
N ALA A 61 0.89 2.72 18.03
CA ALA A 61 -0.03 3.11 19.09
C ALA A 61 -0.97 4.27 18.70
N LEU A 62 -0.67 5.01 17.63
CA LEU A 62 -1.47 6.15 17.18
C LEU A 62 -2.71 5.73 16.39
N THR A 63 -3.80 6.49 16.57
CA THR A 63 -4.99 6.34 15.72
C THR A 63 -4.74 6.90 14.33
N ARG A 64 -5.57 6.51 13.36
CA ARG A 64 -5.56 7.09 12.00
C ARG A 64 -5.55 8.61 12.00
N GLU A 65 -6.40 9.24 12.81
CA GLU A 65 -6.49 10.71 12.87
C GLU A 65 -5.20 11.34 13.40
N GLN A 66 -4.58 10.73 14.42
CA GLN A 66 -3.29 11.18 14.95
C GLN A 66 -2.17 11.01 13.91
N LEU A 67 -2.12 9.88 13.21
CA LEU A 67 -1.14 9.61 12.16
C LEU A 67 -1.22 10.62 11.01
N ILE A 68 -2.44 10.97 10.58
CA ILE A 68 -2.65 12.05 9.61
C ILE A 68 -2.12 13.37 10.20
N GLY A 69 -2.44 13.69 11.46
CA GLY A 69 -1.91 14.89 12.12
C GLY A 69 -0.37 14.94 12.14
N VAL A 70 0.28 13.82 12.45
CA VAL A 70 1.76 13.68 12.40
C VAL A 70 2.27 13.93 10.99
N PHE A 71 1.69 13.30 9.96
CA PHE A 71 2.12 13.46 8.57
C PHE A 71 2.16 14.93 8.11
N HIS A 72 1.17 15.72 8.52
CA HIS A 72 1.09 17.15 8.22
C HIS A 72 2.21 17.98 8.88
N GLN A 73 2.94 17.43 9.86
CA GLN A 73 4.08 18.08 10.52
C GLN A 73 5.43 17.67 9.92
N LEU A 74 5.48 16.58 9.14
CA LEU A 74 6.72 16.04 8.59
C LEU A 74 7.20 16.81 7.34
N VAL A 75 8.40 16.46 6.88
CA VAL A 75 9.02 16.98 5.64
C VAL A 75 9.10 15.88 4.59
N SER A 76 9.15 16.26 3.31
CA SER A 76 9.42 15.30 2.23
C SER A 76 10.81 14.70 2.41
N PRO A 77 11.00 13.39 2.17
CA PRO A 77 12.34 12.86 1.95
C PRO A 77 12.92 13.41 0.65
N GLU A 78 14.24 13.38 0.53
CA GLU A 78 14.92 13.49 -0.75
C GLU A 78 14.76 12.19 -1.54
N VAL A 79 14.72 12.27 -2.88
CA VAL A 79 14.55 11.07 -3.73
C VAL A 79 15.70 10.08 -3.52
N GLY A 80 16.92 10.55 -3.28
CA GLY A 80 18.09 9.72 -3.02
C GLY A 80 17.96 8.88 -1.73
N GLU A 81 17.28 9.42 -0.71
CA GLU A 81 17.02 8.67 0.54
C GLU A 81 16.08 7.50 0.32
N MET A 82 15.24 7.54 -0.72
CA MET A 82 14.22 6.52 -0.96
C MET A 82 14.76 5.29 -1.71
N LYS A 83 16.03 5.24 -2.11
CA LYS A 83 16.57 4.11 -2.90
C LYS A 83 16.60 2.80 -2.09
N GLY A 84 16.02 1.74 -2.65
CA GLY A 84 16.05 0.37 -2.10
C GLY A 84 14.68 -0.20 -1.71
N GLU A 85 14.66 -1.41 -1.15
CA GLU A 85 13.45 -2.10 -0.63
C GLU A 85 13.26 -1.81 0.86
N TYR A 86 12.28 -0.96 1.19
CA TYR A 86 11.92 -0.64 2.57
C TYR A 86 10.88 -1.59 3.11
N ARG A 87 11.11 -2.14 4.32
CA ARG A 87 10.09 -2.92 5.03
C ARG A 87 8.88 -2.03 5.24
N ALA A 88 7.68 -2.56 5.00
CA ALA A 88 6.46 -1.81 5.07
C ALA A 88 5.46 -2.49 5.99
N ALA A 89 4.74 -1.69 6.78
CA ALA A 89 3.64 -2.17 7.59
C ALA A 89 2.47 -1.20 7.53
N LEU A 90 1.26 -1.75 7.51
CA LEU A 90 0.05 -0.96 7.64
C LEU A 90 -0.11 -0.51 9.10
N LEU A 91 -0.50 0.75 9.30
CA LEU A 91 -0.84 1.29 10.62
C LEU A 91 -2.37 1.36 10.78
N ASP A 92 -2.86 2.09 11.78
CA ASP A 92 -4.29 2.18 12.03
C ASP A 92 -5.05 2.74 10.82
N SER A 93 -5.91 1.92 10.22
CA SER A 93 -6.75 2.26 9.07
C SER A 93 -8.13 2.82 9.46
N GLY A 94 -8.32 3.15 10.75
CA GLY A 94 -9.55 3.72 11.29
C GLY A 94 -10.62 2.67 11.57
N ASN A 95 -11.76 2.78 10.88
CA ASN A 95 -12.95 1.97 11.21
C ASN A 95 -12.78 0.48 10.86
N ARG A 96 -13.66 -0.37 11.42
CA ARG A 96 -13.59 -1.84 11.28
C ARG A 96 -13.68 -2.31 9.82
N VAL A 97 -14.45 -1.61 8.97
CA VAL A 97 -14.60 -1.95 7.55
C VAL A 97 -13.27 -1.71 6.82
N ASN A 98 -12.66 -0.54 7.02
CA ASN A 98 -11.36 -0.22 6.44
C ASN A 98 -10.26 -1.18 6.91
N ARG A 99 -10.23 -1.52 8.20
CA ARG A 99 -9.28 -2.52 8.73
C ARG A 99 -9.49 -3.88 8.07
N LEU A 100 -10.73 -4.34 7.91
CA LEU A 100 -11.01 -5.61 7.23
C LEU A 100 -10.56 -5.59 5.77
N LEU A 101 -10.86 -4.52 5.03
CA LEU A 101 -10.55 -4.41 3.61
C LEU A 101 -9.06 -4.29 3.33
N SER A 102 -8.36 -3.50 4.15
CA SER A 102 -6.91 -3.35 4.04
C SER A 102 -6.21 -4.66 4.38
N VAL A 103 -6.63 -5.35 5.44
CA VAL A 103 -6.11 -6.69 5.76
C VAL A 103 -6.39 -7.68 4.64
N PHE A 104 -7.61 -7.73 4.14
CA PHE A 104 -7.99 -8.65 3.06
C PHE A 104 -7.20 -8.36 1.77
N SER A 105 -7.07 -7.09 1.38
CA SER A 105 -6.39 -6.73 0.14
C SER A 105 -4.87 -6.93 0.22
N LEU A 106 -4.25 -6.55 1.33
CA LEU A 106 -2.79 -6.58 1.49
C LEU A 106 -2.24 -7.91 1.97
N TYR A 107 -3.06 -8.79 2.56
CA TYR A 107 -2.58 -10.05 3.13
C TYR A 107 -3.24 -11.30 2.54
N PHE A 108 -4.33 -11.16 1.76
CA PHE A 108 -5.04 -12.31 1.20
C PHE A 108 -5.01 -12.37 -0.34
N ILE A 109 -5.14 -11.23 -1.03
CA ILE A 109 -5.21 -11.24 -2.50
C ILE A 109 -3.86 -11.62 -3.11
N TRP A 110 -2.79 -10.94 -2.73
CA TRP A 110 -1.46 -11.12 -3.32
C TRP A 110 -0.47 -11.89 -2.44
N GLY A 111 -0.83 -12.17 -1.19
CA GLY A 111 0.06 -12.72 -0.16
C GLY A 111 0.34 -11.69 0.93
N LEU A 112 1.30 -11.96 1.81
CA LEU A 112 1.67 -11.07 2.91
C LEU A 112 2.45 -9.87 2.36
N TRP A 113 1.91 -8.66 2.44
CA TRP A 113 2.64 -7.44 2.07
C TRP A 113 3.86 -7.21 2.97
N MET A 114 5.03 -7.00 2.37
CA MET A 114 6.33 -6.97 3.09
C MET A 114 7.10 -5.66 2.92
N HIS A 115 7.16 -5.11 1.70
CA HIS A 115 8.03 -3.96 1.38
C HIS A 115 7.37 -3.03 0.35
N LYS A 116 7.86 -1.79 0.34
CA LYS A 116 7.82 -0.90 -0.84
C LYS A 116 9.24 -0.63 -1.28
N ALA A 117 9.49 -0.70 -2.57
CA ALA A 117 10.80 -0.51 -3.16
C ALA A 117 10.80 0.72 -4.06
N PHE A 118 11.92 1.44 -4.12
CA PHE A 118 12.07 2.58 -5.03
C PHE A 118 13.45 2.62 -5.67
N GLU A 119 13.49 3.00 -6.95
CA GLU A 119 14.71 3.30 -7.70
C GLU A 119 14.57 4.71 -8.31
N PRO A 120 15.40 5.66 -7.86
CA PRO A 120 15.52 6.97 -8.49
C PRO A 120 16.13 6.88 -9.89
N PHE A 121 15.58 7.59 -10.86
CA PHE A 121 16.24 7.83 -12.15
C PHE A 121 16.54 9.32 -12.41
N SER A 122 16.02 10.21 -11.56
CA SER A 122 16.40 11.64 -11.52
C SER A 122 16.31 12.20 -10.10
N GLN A 123 16.61 13.49 -9.93
CA GLN A 123 16.51 14.17 -8.64
C GLN A 123 15.06 14.32 -8.13
N GLU A 124 14.07 14.22 -9.02
CA GLU A 124 12.66 14.46 -8.67
C GLU A 124 11.76 13.28 -9.04
N ARG A 125 12.27 12.25 -9.71
CA ARG A 125 11.48 11.15 -10.25
C ARG A 125 12.18 9.81 -10.10
N GLY A 126 11.34 8.78 -10.04
CA GLY A 126 11.76 7.40 -10.00
C GLY A 126 10.59 6.48 -10.32
N HIS A 127 10.78 5.23 -9.96
CA HIS A 127 9.70 4.25 -9.95
C HIS A 127 9.84 3.34 -8.74
N GLY A 128 8.84 2.52 -8.49
CA GLY A 128 8.87 1.57 -7.39
C GLY A 128 7.87 0.42 -7.51
N TYR A 129 7.99 -0.58 -6.66
CA TYR A 129 7.05 -1.70 -6.59
C TYR A 129 6.74 -2.06 -5.14
N ASN A 130 5.82 -2.98 -4.95
CA ASN A 130 5.49 -3.56 -3.64
C ASN A 130 5.90 -5.03 -3.65
N THR A 131 6.33 -5.53 -2.51
CA THR A 131 6.68 -6.95 -2.40
C THR A 131 5.68 -7.70 -1.55
N PHE A 132 5.36 -8.93 -1.95
CA PHE A 132 4.46 -9.82 -1.22
C PHE A 132 5.11 -11.19 -1.03
N LEU A 133 5.08 -11.71 0.20
CA LEU A 133 5.39 -13.12 0.43
C LEU A 133 4.16 -13.95 0.06
N THR A 134 4.29 -14.76 -0.98
CA THR A 134 3.16 -15.47 -1.58
C THR A 134 3.52 -16.91 -1.92
N SER A 135 2.51 -17.78 -1.90
CA SER A 135 2.65 -19.12 -2.44
C SER A 135 2.23 -19.19 -3.91
N LEU A 136 1.66 -18.13 -4.49
CA LEU A 136 1.11 -18.15 -5.84
C LEU A 136 2.18 -18.47 -6.89
N ASP A 137 1.89 -19.44 -7.76
CA ASP A 137 2.81 -19.87 -8.83
C ASP A 137 3.06 -18.76 -9.87
N GLN A 138 2.08 -17.88 -10.07
CA GLN A 138 2.17 -16.78 -11.03
C GLN A 138 1.63 -15.48 -10.42
N ASP A 139 2.29 -14.38 -10.76
CA ASP A 139 1.89 -13.03 -10.38
C ASP A 139 0.73 -12.53 -11.23
N HIS A 140 -0.34 -12.10 -10.57
CA HIS A 140 -1.45 -11.44 -11.22
C HIS A 140 -1.66 -10.06 -10.61
N GLU A 141 -1.22 -8.99 -11.28
CA GLU A 141 -1.47 -7.61 -10.84
C GLU A 141 -2.98 -7.29 -10.77
N ASN A 142 -3.82 -8.02 -11.52
CA ASN A 142 -5.27 -7.95 -11.39
C ASN A 142 -5.73 -8.71 -10.13
N PRO A 143 -6.42 -8.05 -9.18
CA PRO A 143 -6.82 -8.68 -7.92
C PRO A 143 -7.83 -9.82 -8.09
N PHE A 144 -8.68 -9.77 -9.10
CA PHE A 144 -9.69 -10.82 -9.32
C PHE A 144 -9.02 -12.11 -9.76
N LEU A 145 -8.03 -12.01 -10.66
CA LEU A 145 -7.23 -13.16 -11.07
C LEU A 145 -6.39 -13.70 -9.92
N SER A 146 -5.72 -12.83 -9.16
CA SER A 146 -4.96 -13.22 -7.96
C SER A 146 -5.82 -13.95 -6.93
N LEU A 147 -7.01 -13.43 -6.63
CA LEU A 147 -7.91 -14.04 -5.65
C LEU A 147 -8.45 -15.40 -6.13
N GLY A 148 -8.73 -15.55 -7.42
CA GLY A 148 -9.05 -16.86 -8.01
C GLY A 148 -7.91 -17.86 -7.87
N ALA A 149 -6.67 -17.43 -8.12
CA ALA A 149 -5.48 -18.25 -7.95
C ALA A 149 -5.24 -18.64 -6.48
N ALA A 150 -5.41 -17.70 -5.55
CA ALA A 150 -5.27 -17.94 -4.11
C ALA A 150 -6.28 -18.97 -3.60
N VAL A 151 -7.55 -18.88 -4.03
CA VAL A 151 -8.58 -19.88 -3.69
C VAL A 151 -8.24 -21.24 -4.30
N GLY A 152 -7.83 -21.29 -5.56
CA GLY A 152 -7.41 -22.54 -6.21
C GLY A 152 -6.25 -23.21 -5.47
N GLN A 153 -5.29 -22.41 -5.00
CA GLN A 153 -4.14 -22.88 -4.24
C GLN A 153 -4.51 -23.35 -2.83
N ALA A 154 -5.37 -22.63 -2.12
CA ALA A 154 -5.89 -23.08 -0.82
C ALA A 154 -6.63 -24.43 -0.91
N LEU A 155 -7.35 -24.66 -2.00
CA LEU A 155 -7.98 -25.97 -2.26
C LEU A 155 -6.95 -27.08 -2.51
N ARG A 156 -5.86 -26.80 -3.24
CA ARG A 156 -4.75 -27.74 -3.46
C ARG A 156 -3.93 -28.01 -2.19
N ALA A 157 -3.78 -27.02 -1.32
CA ALA A 157 -3.09 -27.17 -0.04
C ALA A 157 -3.76 -28.22 0.87
N ARG A 158 -5.07 -28.46 0.72
CA ARG A 158 -5.76 -29.52 1.47
C ARG A 158 -5.26 -30.93 1.15
N THR A 159 -4.58 -31.12 0.01
CA THR A 159 -4.04 -32.41 -0.41
C THR A 159 -2.51 -32.46 -0.43
N SER A 160 -1.82 -31.36 -0.12
CA SER A 160 -0.34 -31.28 -0.12
C SER A 160 0.19 -30.75 1.21
N ARG A 161 1.29 -31.30 1.71
CA ARG A 161 1.82 -31.01 3.06
C ARG A 161 2.54 -29.66 3.19
N THR A 162 3.03 -29.07 2.10
CA THR A 162 3.67 -27.74 2.08
C THR A 162 3.47 -27.07 0.71
N LEU A 163 3.31 -25.74 0.70
CA LEU A 163 3.35 -24.92 -0.50
C LEU A 163 4.63 -24.06 -0.45
N PRO A 164 5.46 -24.05 -1.50
CA PRO A 164 6.64 -23.19 -1.54
C PRO A 164 6.21 -21.72 -1.46
N GLN A 165 6.92 -20.93 -0.66
CA GLN A 165 6.74 -19.48 -0.59
C GLN A 165 7.83 -18.78 -1.41
N ARG A 166 7.47 -17.66 -2.02
CA ARG A 166 8.39 -16.76 -2.73
C ARG A 166 8.03 -15.30 -2.47
N THR A 167 8.99 -14.41 -2.69
CA THR A 167 8.74 -12.97 -2.74
C THR A 167 8.34 -12.58 -4.16
N ALA A 168 7.12 -12.06 -4.32
CA ALA A 168 6.64 -11.46 -5.55
C ALA A 168 6.91 -9.94 -5.53
N ARG A 169 7.47 -9.38 -6.61
CA ARG A 169 7.78 -7.94 -6.77
C ARG A 169 6.88 -7.33 -7.83
N ILE A 170 5.72 -6.85 -7.39
CA ILE A 170 4.57 -6.51 -8.23
C ILE A 170 3.96 -5.17 -7.81
N ILE A 171 2.87 -4.74 -8.44
CA ILE A 171 2.17 -3.50 -8.09
C ILE A 171 3.12 -2.30 -8.25
N ARG A 172 3.54 -2.10 -9.49
CA ARG A 172 4.48 -1.06 -9.91
C ARG A 172 3.86 0.34 -9.75
N ASN A 173 4.68 1.33 -9.46
CA ASN A 173 4.29 2.73 -9.32
C ASN A 173 5.37 3.63 -9.94
N ALA A 174 4.95 4.82 -10.36
CA ALA A 174 5.85 5.92 -10.71
C ALA A 174 5.99 6.80 -9.48
N THR A 175 7.20 7.29 -9.20
CA THR A 175 7.45 8.17 -8.06
C THR A 175 7.85 9.57 -8.50
N HIS A 176 7.45 10.57 -7.70
CA HIS A 176 7.91 11.94 -7.89
C HIS A 176 7.83 12.78 -6.61
N ILE A 177 8.61 13.85 -6.56
CA ILE A 177 8.45 14.92 -5.56
C ILE A 177 7.45 15.95 -6.08
N GLY A 178 6.51 16.37 -5.23
CA GLY A 178 5.48 17.33 -5.62
C GLY A 178 4.65 17.86 -4.46
N PRO A 179 3.70 18.78 -4.74
CA PRO A 179 2.79 19.28 -3.74
C PRO A 179 1.81 18.20 -3.26
N SER A 180 1.72 18.02 -1.95
CA SER A 180 0.82 17.07 -1.31
C SER A 180 -0.65 17.39 -1.58
N ARG A 181 -1.46 16.35 -1.78
CA ARG A 181 -2.92 16.50 -1.90
C ARG A 181 -3.60 16.79 -0.56
N PHE A 182 -2.88 16.68 0.55
CA PHE A 182 -3.41 16.90 1.90
C PHE A 182 -3.20 18.32 2.41
N ASP A 183 -2.05 18.94 2.11
CA ASP A 183 -1.69 20.26 2.66
C ASP A 183 -0.89 21.15 1.71
N ASN A 184 -0.74 20.78 0.44
CA ASN A 184 0.02 21.51 -0.58
C ASN A 184 1.52 21.72 -0.25
N ARG A 185 2.05 21.13 0.82
CA ARG A 185 3.49 21.09 1.11
C ARG A 185 4.12 19.93 0.35
N THR A 186 5.43 20.02 0.11
CA THR A 186 6.17 18.98 -0.62
C THR A 186 6.04 17.59 0.01
N SER A 187 5.92 16.56 -0.83
CA SER A 187 5.79 15.15 -0.45
C SER A 187 6.39 14.24 -1.53
N PHE A 188 6.75 13.01 -1.14
CA PHE A 188 7.14 11.96 -2.09
C PHE A 188 5.92 11.14 -2.49
N HIS A 189 5.53 11.22 -3.74
CA HIS A 189 4.31 10.60 -4.27
C HIS A 189 4.61 9.26 -4.94
N LEU A 190 3.70 8.29 -4.79
CA LEU A 190 3.67 7.03 -5.53
C LEU A 190 2.35 6.99 -6.32
N VAL A 191 2.45 6.88 -7.65
CA VAL A 191 1.29 6.87 -8.56
C VAL A 191 1.23 5.54 -9.29
N TYR A 192 0.16 4.79 -9.07
CA TYR A 192 0.03 3.41 -9.56
C TYR A 192 -0.64 3.30 -10.94
N ARG A 193 -1.36 4.34 -11.36
CA ARG A 193 -2.14 4.36 -12.62
C ARG A 193 -1.36 3.94 -13.89
N PRO A 194 -0.08 4.33 -14.10
CA PRO A 194 0.61 4.05 -15.36
C PRO A 194 0.87 2.55 -15.62
N TYR A 195 0.92 1.73 -14.57
CA TYR A 195 1.40 0.35 -14.68
C TYR A 195 0.37 -0.70 -14.32
N ASN A 196 -0.77 -0.31 -13.73
CA ASN A 196 -1.73 -1.26 -13.19
C ASN A 196 -3.13 -1.07 -13.76
N GLY A 197 -3.91 -2.14 -13.74
CA GLY A 197 -5.35 -2.09 -13.99
C GLY A 197 -6.15 -1.68 -12.76
N PHE A 198 -7.46 -1.51 -12.95
CA PHE A 198 -8.40 -1.30 -11.84
C PHE A 198 -8.39 -2.49 -10.87
N PRO A 199 -8.47 -2.27 -9.54
CA PRO A 199 -8.60 -0.99 -8.83
C PRO A 199 -7.25 -0.37 -8.44
N VAL A 200 -6.13 -1.10 -8.58
CA VAL A 200 -4.79 -0.63 -8.18
C VAL A 200 -4.41 0.66 -8.89
N SER A 201 -4.87 0.85 -10.14
CA SER A 201 -4.69 2.09 -10.91
C SER A 201 -5.28 3.35 -10.25
N THR A 202 -6.18 3.19 -9.28
CA THR A 202 -6.80 4.29 -8.51
C THR A 202 -6.01 4.66 -7.26
N MET A 203 -4.95 3.90 -6.95
CA MET A 203 -4.14 4.07 -5.76
C MET A 203 -3.12 5.21 -5.95
N HIS A 204 -2.98 6.01 -4.90
CA HIS A 204 -2.01 7.09 -4.82
C HIS A 204 -1.56 7.22 -3.37
N ASP A 205 -0.28 7.02 -3.14
CA ASP A 205 0.33 7.14 -1.83
C ASP A 205 1.23 8.39 -1.76
N GLU A 206 1.41 8.92 -0.56
CA GLU A 206 2.32 10.02 -0.27
C GLU A 206 3.16 9.67 0.95
N VAL A 207 4.45 9.97 0.92
CA VAL A 207 5.42 9.60 1.97
C VAL A 207 6.17 10.84 2.45
N ARG A 208 6.36 10.92 3.76
CA ARG A 208 7.19 11.93 4.43
C ARG A 208 8.15 11.31 5.43
N LYS A 209 9.31 11.93 5.61
CA LYS A 209 10.38 11.47 6.49
C LYS A 209 10.04 11.77 7.94
N ILE A 210 10.09 10.74 8.79
CA ILE A 210 10.10 10.92 10.24
C ILE A 210 11.54 11.17 10.63
N ASN A 211 12.37 10.13 10.66
CA ASN A 211 13.79 10.21 11.00
C ASN A 211 14.60 9.39 9.99
N ASP A 212 15.85 9.06 10.30
CA ASP A 212 16.75 8.37 9.36
C ASP A 212 16.36 6.91 9.10
N THR A 213 15.46 6.34 9.91
CA THR A 213 15.04 4.93 9.77
C THR A 213 13.55 4.76 9.57
N LEU A 214 12.73 5.81 9.69
CA LEU A 214 11.28 5.72 9.57
C LEU A 214 10.71 6.79 8.65
N PHE A 215 9.77 6.37 7.81
CA PHE A 215 8.96 7.24 6.97
C PHE A 215 7.48 6.92 7.17
N LEU A 216 6.64 7.96 7.19
CA LEU A 216 5.20 7.83 7.29
C LEU A 216 4.57 8.01 5.92
N GLY A 217 3.76 7.04 5.52
CA GLY A 217 3.00 7.06 4.29
C GLY A 217 1.50 7.18 4.53
N LEU A 218 0.82 7.92 3.65
CA LEU A 218 -0.63 7.99 3.57
C LEU A 218 -1.08 7.43 2.21
N GLY A 219 -1.66 6.23 2.24
CA GLY A 219 -2.23 5.59 1.05
C GLY A 219 -3.69 5.96 0.83
N THR A 220 -4.09 6.12 -0.44
CA THR A 220 -5.48 6.41 -0.81
C THR A 220 -5.86 5.64 -2.06
N LEU A 221 -7.13 5.25 -2.16
CA LEU A 221 -7.71 4.76 -3.40
C LEU A 221 -8.87 5.67 -3.77
N SER A 222 -8.84 6.26 -4.97
CA SER A 222 -9.92 7.18 -5.39
C SER A 222 -11.28 6.47 -5.47
N VAL A 223 -11.30 5.17 -5.80
CA VAL A 223 -12.53 4.35 -5.81
C VAL A 223 -13.17 4.18 -4.43
N THR A 224 -12.39 4.31 -3.35
CA THR A 224 -12.89 4.22 -1.96
C THR A 224 -12.91 5.56 -1.25
N GLY A 225 -12.97 6.68 -1.99
CA GLY A 225 -13.09 8.03 -1.43
C GLY A 225 -11.83 8.88 -1.42
N GLY A 226 -10.70 8.38 -1.94
CA GLY A 226 -9.48 9.18 -2.09
C GLY A 226 -8.99 9.76 -0.77
N THR A 227 -8.71 11.07 -0.73
CA THR A 227 -8.19 11.77 0.46
C THR A 227 -9.16 11.79 1.65
N TRP A 228 -10.42 11.42 1.46
CA TRP A 228 -11.38 11.24 2.56
C TRP A 228 -11.23 9.88 3.25
N ASN A 229 -10.57 8.92 2.60
CA ASN A 229 -10.38 7.57 3.11
C ASN A 229 -8.92 7.16 3.01
N VAL A 230 -8.17 7.53 4.05
CA VAL A 230 -6.72 7.39 4.12
C VAL A 230 -6.33 6.12 4.87
N PHE A 231 -5.30 5.45 4.37
CA PHE A 231 -4.69 4.24 4.93
C PHE A 231 -3.23 4.54 5.29
N PRO A 232 -2.94 4.92 6.55
CA PRO A 232 -1.57 5.16 6.99
C PRO A 232 -0.73 3.88 6.96
N PHE A 233 0.53 4.00 6.58
CA PHE A 233 1.52 2.94 6.59
C PHE A 233 2.88 3.50 6.99
N VAL A 234 3.80 2.64 7.40
CA VAL A 234 5.18 3.01 7.74
C VAL A 234 6.15 2.30 6.81
N LEU A 235 7.24 2.98 6.47
CA LEU A 235 8.41 2.39 5.83
C LEU A 235 9.56 2.40 6.84
N MET A 236 10.25 1.26 6.96
CA MET A 236 11.29 1.01 7.95
C MET A 236 12.60 0.73 7.23
N GLY A 237 13.61 1.56 7.51
CA GLY A 237 14.97 1.45 7.05
C GLY A 237 15.92 0.80 8.08
N PRO A 238 17.19 0.61 7.72
CA PRO A 238 17.76 0.86 6.39
C PRO A 238 17.13 -0.06 5.32
N PRO A 239 17.05 0.39 4.05
CA PRO A 239 16.45 -0.43 3.00
C PRO A 239 17.39 -1.55 2.56
N ASP A 240 16.81 -2.66 2.10
CA ASP A 240 17.54 -3.67 1.35
C ASP A 240 17.86 -3.15 -0.07
N SER A 241 18.77 -3.83 -0.77
CA SER A 241 19.13 -3.44 -2.14
C SER A 241 17.96 -3.56 -3.10
N TRP A 242 17.84 -2.62 -4.03
CA TRP A 242 16.88 -2.70 -5.13
C TRP A 242 17.15 -3.94 -6.00
N ILE A 243 16.09 -4.68 -6.32
CA ILE A 243 16.16 -5.89 -7.16
C ILE A 243 15.45 -5.67 -8.52
N GLY A 244 14.38 -4.87 -8.54
CA GLY A 244 13.52 -4.69 -9.71
C GLY A 244 12.24 -5.53 -9.65
N PRO A 245 11.15 -5.08 -10.29
CA PRO A 245 9.90 -5.84 -10.33
C PRO A 245 10.06 -7.09 -11.20
N ASP A 246 9.31 -8.16 -10.90
CA ASP A 246 9.45 -9.45 -11.58
C ASP A 246 9.18 -9.33 -13.10
N ALA A 247 8.26 -8.46 -13.49
CA ALA A 247 7.92 -8.16 -14.88
C ALA A 247 8.87 -7.13 -15.55
N GLY A 248 9.79 -6.52 -14.81
CA GLY A 248 10.58 -5.36 -15.26
C GLY A 248 9.75 -4.08 -15.43
N TYR A 249 10.43 -2.98 -15.76
CA TYR A 249 9.78 -1.74 -16.20
C TYR A 249 9.74 -1.66 -17.73
N PRO A 250 8.63 -1.14 -18.31
CA PRO A 250 8.59 -0.84 -19.73
C PRO A 250 9.69 0.16 -20.10
N GLY A 251 10.56 -0.19 -21.05
CA GLY A 251 11.62 0.69 -21.55
C GLY A 251 12.99 0.52 -20.90
N GLU A 252 13.13 -0.40 -19.94
CA GLU A 252 14.43 -0.87 -19.47
C GLU A 252 14.77 -2.19 -20.18
N GLU A 253 15.78 -2.17 -21.06
CA GLU A 253 16.35 -3.43 -21.58
C GLU A 253 17.02 -4.17 -20.43
N LYS A 254 16.73 -5.48 -20.31
CA LYS A 254 17.33 -6.37 -19.31
C LYS A 254 18.75 -6.76 -19.71
#